data_AF-A0A099J061-F1
#
_entry.id   AF-A0A099J061-F1
#
_cell.length_a   1.000
_cell.length_b   1.000
_cell.length_c   1.000
_cell.angle_alpha   90.00
_cell.angle_beta   90.00
_cell.angle_gamma   90.00
#
_symmetry.space_group_name_H-M   'P 1'
#
loop_
_entity.id
_entity.type
_entity.pdbx_description
1 polymer ?
#
loop_
_entity_poly.entity_id
_entity_poly.type
_entity_poly.pdbx_seq_one_letter_code
_entity_poly.pdbx_strand_id
1 'polypeptide(L)'
;MSWVLLAATIAMGVGGILAYRGVWTSWASRPLGYGVGFMLLYVAIGAGAIRLAEVFVDVASVEWLAVVLLFVGIAAMVLAVVSLVWLPKFLTPRWFNAVRGR
;
A
#
# COMPACT_ATOMS: atom_id res chain seq x y z
N MET A 1 -5.33 17.79 -12.17
CA MET A 1 -4.27 16.79 -11.88
C MET A 1 -4.46 16.06 -10.54
N SER A 2 -4.97 16.72 -9.48
CA SER A 2 -5.18 16.10 -8.16
C SER A 2 -6.19 14.92 -8.15
N TRP A 3 -7.28 15.02 -8.91
CA TRP A 3 -8.34 14.00 -8.95
C TRP A 3 -7.89 12.66 -9.55
N VAL A 4 -7.04 12.68 -10.57
CA VAL A 4 -6.51 11.46 -11.21
C VAL A 4 -5.66 10.67 -10.21
N LEU A 5 -4.76 11.36 -9.53
CA LEU A 5 -3.93 10.76 -8.48
C LEU A 5 -4.79 10.28 -7.29
N LEU A 6 -5.90 10.96 -6.97
CA LEU A 6 -6.81 10.49 -5.91
C LEU A 6 -7.50 9.19 -6.31
N ALA A 7 -8.04 9.15 -7.53
CA ALA A 7 -8.65 7.96 -8.09
C ALA A 7 -7.65 6.81 -8.16
N ALA A 8 -6.39 7.08 -8.53
CA ALA A 8 -5.32 6.08 -8.52
C ALA A 8 -5.05 5.54 -7.11
N THR A 9 -4.93 6.42 -6.09
CA THR A 9 -4.76 6.01 -4.69
C THR A 9 -5.91 5.10 -4.23
N ILE A 10 -7.15 5.48 -4.53
CA ILE A 10 -8.34 4.70 -4.17
C ILE A 10 -8.32 3.35 -4.91
N ALA A 11 -8.07 3.34 -6.21
CA ALA A 11 -8.01 2.12 -7.02
C ALA A 11 -6.92 1.16 -6.52
N MET A 12 -5.74 1.68 -6.15
CA MET A 12 -4.68 0.89 -5.54
C MET A 12 -5.09 0.33 -4.18
N GLY A 13 -5.76 1.12 -3.35
CA GLY A 13 -6.28 0.66 -2.05
C GLY A 13 -7.29 -0.46 -2.20
N VAL A 14 -8.26 -0.30 -3.11
CA VAL A 14 -9.24 -1.34 -3.45
C VAL A 14 -8.56 -2.58 -4.01
N GLY A 15 -7.63 -2.42 -4.94
CA GLY A 15 -6.86 -3.53 -5.51
C GLY A 15 -6.06 -4.29 -4.45
N GLY A 16 -5.41 -3.59 -3.53
CA GLY A 16 -4.68 -4.16 -2.40
C GLY A 16 -5.59 -4.93 -1.43
N ILE A 17 -6.79 -4.41 -1.12
CA ILE A 17 -7.77 -5.09 -0.28
C ILE A 17 -8.32 -6.35 -0.97
N LEU A 18 -8.69 -6.26 -2.25
CA LEU A 18 -9.18 -7.40 -3.03
C LEU A 18 -8.11 -8.49 -3.16
N ALA A 19 -6.86 -8.07 -3.36
CA ALA A 19 -5.71 -8.95 -3.34
C ALA A 19 -5.57 -9.62 -1.97
N TYR A 20 -5.55 -8.86 -0.87
CA TYR A 20 -5.43 -9.42 0.49
C TYR A 20 -6.54 -10.43 0.83
N ARG A 21 -7.77 -10.16 0.39
CA ARG A 21 -8.94 -11.04 0.58
C ARG A 21 -8.93 -12.28 -0.33
N GLY A 22 -8.01 -12.38 -1.28
CA GLY A 22 -7.96 -13.50 -2.23
C GLY A 22 -9.05 -13.46 -3.30
N VAL A 23 -9.68 -12.29 -3.52
CA VAL A 23 -10.66 -12.10 -4.60
C VAL A 23 -9.95 -11.91 -5.94
N TRP A 24 -8.81 -11.23 -5.92
CA TRP A 24 -7.95 -11.05 -7.10
C TRP A 24 -6.62 -11.75 -6.91
N THR A 25 -6.46 -12.91 -7.55
CA THR A 25 -5.31 -13.83 -7.36
C THR A 25 -4.50 -14.09 -8.62
N SER A 26 -4.88 -13.50 -9.77
CA SER A 26 -4.27 -13.82 -11.07
C SER A 26 -2.77 -13.49 -11.17
N TRP A 27 -2.27 -12.62 -10.30
CA TRP A 27 -0.84 -12.29 -10.16
C TRP A 27 -0.08 -13.27 -9.25
N ALA A 28 -0.77 -14.02 -8.39
CA ALA A 28 -0.16 -14.84 -7.34
C ALA A 28 0.65 -16.02 -7.89
N SER A 29 0.27 -16.54 -9.07
CA SER A 29 0.97 -17.61 -9.79
C SER A 29 2.28 -17.16 -10.46
N ARG A 30 2.53 -15.85 -10.56
CA ARG A 30 3.73 -15.31 -11.21
C ARG A 30 4.95 -15.32 -10.26
N PRO A 31 6.18 -15.47 -10.75
CA PRO A 31 7.38 -15.52 -9.90
C PRO A 31 7.51 -14.34 -8.94
N LEU A 32 7.28 -13.12 -9.44
CA LEU A 32 7.32 -11.85 -8.72
C LEU A 32 6.00 -11.47 -8.05
N GLY A 33 5.06 -12.41 -7.96
CA GLY A 33 3.72 -12.15 -7.44
C GLY A 33 3.68 -11.83 -5.94
N TYR A 34 4.61 -12.31 -5.11
CA TYR A 34 4.52 -12.26 -3.63
C TYR A 34 4.02 -10.96 -3.02
N GLY A 35 4.39 -9.82 -3.61
CA GLY A 35 4.12 -8.51 -3.04
C GLY A 35 2.97 -7.74 -3.63
N VAL A 36 2.39 -8.11 -4.78
CA VAL A 36 1.59 -7.15 -5.57
C VAL A 36 0.43 -6.56 -4.78
N GLY A 37 -0.33 -7.40 -4.06
CA GLY A 37 -1.41 -6.92 -3.19
C GLY A 37 -0.93 -5.97 -2.08
N PHE A 38 0.17 -6.31 -1.42
CA PHE A 38 0.74 -5.50 -0.34
C PHE A 38 1.36 -4.21 -0.86
N MET A 39 2.06 -4.27 -1.99
CA MET A 39 2.59 -3.10 -2.68
C MET A 39 1.47 -2.10 -2.96
N LEU A 40 0.37 -2.56 -3.55
CA LEU A 40 -0.77 -1.68 -3.84
C LEU A 40 -1.38 -1.07 -2.58
N LEU A 41 -1.48 -1.87 -1.51
CA LEU A 41 -1.99 -1.40 -0.22
C LEU A 41 -1.07 -0.33 0.39
N TYR A 42 0.23 -0.58 0.43
CA TYR A 42 1.21 0.35 0.98
C TYR A 42 1.39 1.60 0.13
N VAL A 43 1.29 1.51 -1.20
CA VAL A 43 1.27 2.69 -2.08
C VAL A 43 0.03 3.53 -1.79
N ALA A 44 -1.15 2.91 -1.62
CA ALA A 44 -2.36 3.64 -1.30
C ALA A 44 -2.28 4.36 0.06
N ILE A 45 -1.76 3.67 1.08
CA ILE A 45 -1.52 4.25 2.42
C ILE A 45 -0.52 5.40 2.32
N GLY A 46 0.62 5.19 1.65
CA GLY A 46 1.68 6.18 1.58
C GLY A 46 1.26 7.42 0.81
N ALA A 47 0.61 7.25 -0.35
CA ALA A 47 0.12 8.35 -1.17
C ALA A 47 -1.01 9.11 -0.45
N GLY A 48 -1.88 8.40 0.28
CA GLY A 48 -2.92 9.01 1.11
C GLY A 48 -2.33 9.83 2.26
N ALA A 49 -1.33 9.29 2.97
CA ALA A 49 -0.67 9.98 4.08
C ALA A 49 0.07 11.24 3.62
N ILE A 50 0.84 11.17 2.52
CA ILE A 50 1.55 12.35 1.96
C ILE A 50 0.55 13.44 1.58
N ARG A 51 -0.59 13.09 1.00
CA ARG A 51 -1.64 14.07 0.67
C ARG A 51 -2.32 14.66 1.88
N LEU A 52 -2.56 13.86 2.92
CA LEU A 52 -3.06 14.40 4.17
C LEU A 52 -2.04 15.35 4.79
N ALA A 53 -0.74 15.06 4.67
CA ALA A 53 0.32 15.98 5.11
C ALA A 53 0.25 17.33 4.38
N GLU A 54 0.03 17.33 3.06
CA GLU A 54 -0.18 18.57 2.28
C GLU A 54 -1.36 19.40 2.78
N VAL A 55 -2.43 18.77 3.28
CA VAL A 55 -3.61 19.46 3.83
C VAL A 55 -3.29 20.13 5.17
N PHE A 56 -2.43 19.53 5.98
CA PHE A 56 -2.15 19.99 7.34
C PHE A 56 -0.89 20.85 7.48
N VAL A 57 -0.06 20.97 6.43
CA VAL A 57 1.23 21.66 6.50
C VAL A 57 1.09 23.15 6.83
N ASP A 58 0.03 23.80 6.33
CA ASP A 58 -0.21 25.23 6.56
C ASP A 58 -1.06 25.51 7.83
N VAL A 59 -1.42 24.47 8.58
CA VAL A 59 -2.24 24.58 9.78
C VAL A 59 -1.33 24.61 11.01
N ALA A 60 -1.00 25.81 11.49
CA ALA A 60 -0.03 26.04 12.57
C ALA A 60 -0.29 25.23 13.87
N SER A 61 -1.54 24.90 14.18
CA SER A 61 -1.88 24.09 15.35
C SER A 61 -1.57 22.60 15.22
N VAL A 62 -1.39 22.10 13.99
CA VAL A 62 -1.20 20.67 13.68
C VAL A 62 -0.07 20.43 12.67
N GLU A 63 0.86 21.36 12.51
CA GLU A 63 2.02 21.21 11.62
C GLU A 63 2.82 19.92 11.93
N TRP A 64 2.97 19.58 13.21
CA TRP A 64 3.63 18.34 13.64
C TRP A 64 2.95 17.09 13.04
N LEU A 65 1.63 17.12 12.83
CA LEU A 65 0.88 16.02 12.24
C LEU A 65 1.23 15.86 10.76
N ALA A 66 1.45 16.97 10.04
CA ALA A 66 1.92 16.93 8.66
C ALA A 66 3.28 16.23 8.56
N VAL A 67 4.20 16.53 9.48
CA VAL A 67 5.51 15.86 9.55
C VAL A 67 5.36 14.36 9.82
N VAL A 68 4.53 13.97 10.79
CA VAL A 68 4.27 12.54 11.08
C VAL A 68 3.67 11.82 9.87
N LEU A 69 2.67 12.42 9.22
CA LEU A 69 2.03 11.86 8.04
C LEU A 69 3.00 11.72 6.86
N LEU A 70 3.91 12.68 6.69
CA LEU A 70 4.96 12.60 5.68
C LEU A 70 5.90 11.41 5.96
N PHE A 71 6.36 11.24 7.19
CA PHE A 71 7.22 10.09 7.57
C PHE A 71 6.49 8.75 7.42
N VAL A 72 5.22 8.66 7.83
CA VAL A 72 4.38 7.48 7.60
C VAL A 72 4.24 7.20 6.11
N GLY A 73 4.05 8.26 5.32
CA GLY A 73 3.98 8.19 3.86
C GLY A 73 5.21 7.58 3.23
N ILE A 74 6.39 8.11 3.57
CA ILE A 74 7.69 7.63 3.09
C ILE A 74 7.94 6.19 3.55
N ALA A 75 7.69 5.88 4.83
CA ALA A 75 7.86 4.54 5.36
C ALA A 75 6.97 3.52 4.63
N ALA A 76 5.72 3.87 4.34
CA ALA A 76 4.81 3.03 3.56
C ALA A 76 5.33 2.81 2.13
N MET A 77 5.89 3.83 1.47
CA MET A 77 6.49 3.68 0.14
C MET A 77 7.70 2.73 0.15
N VAL A 78 8.54 2.81 1.18
CA VAL A 78 9.64 1.85 1.37
C VAL A 78 9.10 0.43 1.55
N LEU A 79 8.07 0.26 2.38
CA LEU A 79 7.41 -1.03 2.58
C LEU A 79 6.76 -1.57 1.31
N ALA A 80 6.23 -0.70 0.44
CA ALA A 80 5.71 -1.12 -0.86
C ALA A 80 6.80 -1.76 -1.72
N VAL A 81 7.98 -1.15 -1.79
CA VAL A 81 9.13 -1.71 -2.54
C VAL A 81 9.61 -3.02 -1.90
N VAL A 82 9.76 -3.04 -0.58
CA VAL A 82 10.16 -4.25 0.15
C VAL A 82 9.18 -5.38 -0.11
N SER A 83 7.87 -5.10 -0.11
CA SER A 83 6.83 -6.11 -0.29
C SER A 83 6.97 -6.89 -1.61
N LEU A 84 7.47 -6.26 -2.68
CA LEU A 84 7.71 -6.91 -3.97
C LEU A 84 8.80 -7.98 -3.91
N VAL A 85 9.78 -7.81 -3.03
CA VAL A 85 10.95 -8.68 -2.90
C VAL A 85 10.75 -9.68 -1.77
N TRP A 86 10.13 -9.24 -0.68
CA TRP A 86 10.03 -10.00 0.54
C TRP A 86 8.76 -9.66 1.33
N LEU A 87 8.08 -10.69 1.80
CA LEU A 87 6.95 -10.56 2.72
C LEU A 87 7.14 -11.50 3.90
N PRO A 88 6.99 -11.04 5.16
CA PRO A 88 7.01 -11.91 6.32
C PRO A 88 5.92 -12.98 6.23
N LYS A 89 6.24 -14.23 6.60
CA LYS A 89 5.30 -15.37 6.52
C LYS A 89 3.98 -15.14 7.26
N PHE A 90 3.98 -14.35 8.34
CA PHE A 90 2.79 -14.04 9.14
C PHE A 90 1.88 -12.99 8.47
N LEU A 91 2.41 -12.17 7.56
CA LEU A 91 1.60 -11.24 6.76
C LEU A 91 1.02 -11.92 5.52
N THR A 92 1.64 -13.00 5.05
CA THR A 92 1.18 -13.74 3.87
C THR A 92 -0.19 -14.38 4.15
N PRO A 93 -1.24 -14.04 3.38
CA PRO A 93 -2.57 -14.63 3.56
C PRO A 93 -2.56 -16.14 3.33
N ARG A 94 -3.40 -16.89 4.07
CA ARG A 94 -3.48 -18.36 3.94
C ARG A 94 -3.78 -18.82 2.51
N TRP A 95 -4.65 -18.11 1.80
CA TRP A 95 -5.01 -18.42 0.42
C TRP A 95 -3.79 -18.34 -0.52
N PHE A 96 -2.83 -17.47 -0.23
CA PHE A 96 -1.66 -17.26 -1.07
C PHE A 96 -0.70 -18.46 -0.99
N ASN A 97 -0.56 -19.05 0.19
CA ASN A 97 0.21 -20.30 0.38
C ASN A 97 -0.43 -21.46 -0.38
N ALA A 98 -1.77 -21.57 -0.33
CA ALA A 98 -2.51 -22.59 -1.07
C ALA A 98 -2.30 -22.49 -2.59
N VAL A 99 -2.29 -21.27 -3.15
CA VAL A 99 -2.05 -21.05 -4.59
C VAL A 99 -0.62 -21.41 -5.00
N ARG A 100 0.35 -21.30 -4.10
CA ARG A 100 1.76 -21.62 -4.40
C ARG A 100 2.21 -23.02 -3.97
N GLY A 101 1.29 -23.84 -3.44
CA GLY A 101 1.62 -25.17 -2.94
C GLY A 101 2.64 -25.17 -1.80
N ARG A 102 2.57 -24.16 -0.92
CA ARG A 102 3.44 -24.02 0.27
C ARG A 102 2.67 -24.29 1.57
#